data_AF-S9VAP0-F1
#
_entry.id   AF-S9VAP0-F1
#
_cell.length_a   1.000
_cell.length_b   1.000
_cell.length_c   1.000
_cell.angle_alpha   90.00
_cell.angle_beta   90.00
_cell.angle_gamma   90.00
#
_symmetry.space_group_name_H-M   'P 1'
#
loop_
_entity.id
_entity.type
_entity.pdbx_description
1 polymer ?
#
loop_
_entity_poly.entity_id
_entity_poly.type
_entity_poly.pdbx_seq_one_letter_code
_entity_poly.pdbx_strand_id
1 'polypeptide(L)'
;MRRLFPSSGCLRRAPAAAGSLLLLDPSPAAATTEEGGAGALQTARRHRFYRPLVNQGINLWRFRMGRLHKGWNTWEYRHQQADPRPYPEPAVNNYYGRSRLWNPIAGKIGIINRKSEDFGWPHERPPPTGLRRSSEFFPHFFDRYFPDVEVRLVLDSVLNQETTRPVFHIPQDMSKQELVLYLKNMYQIDNVVRIGVRNVRGRRYKNEVGTIKSMPDYKVAVVELDTPVSIEFKQIKGTEDTPDNKPQAQIS
;
A
#
# COMPACT_ATOMS: atom_id res chain seq x y z
N MET A 1 27.46 21.63 38.68
CA MET A 1 28.18 21.85 37.41
C MET A 1 27.36 22.76 36.51
N ARG A 2 27.63 24.06 36.55
CA ARG A 2 27.00 25.09 35.69
C ARG A 2 27.94 25.34 34.50
N ARG A 3 27.47 25.21 33.26
CA ARG A 3 28.23 25.63 32.08
C ARG A 3 27.68 26.96 31.57
N LEU A 4 28.59 27.94 31.56
CA LEU A 4 28.51 29.24 30.94
C LEU A 4 28.69 29.09 29.41
N PHE A 5 27.94 29.86 28.63
CA PHE A 5 28.28 30.20 27.24
C PHE A 5 28.21 31.72 27.10
N PRO A 6 29.27 32.41 26.64
CA PRO A 6 29.18 33.80 26.24
C PRO A 6 28.99 33.94 24.72
N SER A 7 28.27 35.00 24.37
CA SER A 7 28.09 35.56 23.03
C SER A 7 29.37 36.15 22.44
N SER A 8 29.49 36.19 21.10
CA SER A 8 29.85 37.38 20.30
C SER A 8 30.27 37.00 18.87
N GLY A 9 29.92 37.83 17.88
CA GLY A 9 30.44 37.68 16.51
C GLY A 9 29.60 38.31 15.41
N CYS A 10 29.41 39.64 15.46
CA CYS A 10 28.78 40.45 14.42
C CYS A 10 29.86 41.03 13.49
N LEU A 11 29.75 40.86 12.17
CA LEU A 11 30.54 41.61 11.18
C LEU A 11 29.65 41.99 9.98
N ARG A 12 29.52 43.31 9.76
CA ARG A 12 29.00 43.95 8.55
C ARG A 12 30.17 44.54 7.76
N ARG A 13 30.16 44.38 6.42
CA ARG A 13 30.47 45.45 5.45
C ARG A 13 30.14 44.99 4.01
N ALA A 14 29.57 45.91 3.24
CA ALA A 14 29.31 45.88 1.80
C ALA A 14 29.77 47.25 1.23
N PRO A 15 29.58 47.63 -0.06
CA PRO A 15 29.57 46.93 -1.35
C PRO A 15 30.45 47.67 -2.41
N ALA A 16 30.57 47.16 -3.65
CA ALA A 16 30.87 48.00 -4.85
C ALA A 16 30.41 47.32 -6.15
N ALA A 17 29.92 48.14 -7.08
CA ALA A 17 29.19 47.78 -8.30
C ALA A 17 30.04 47.95 -9.57
N ALA A 18 29.45 47.47 -10.68
CA ALA A 18 29.93 47.43 -12.05
C ALA A 18 30.33 48.77 -12.70
N GLY A 19 31.20 48.69 -13.72
CA GLY A 19 31.31 49.55 -14.90
C GLY A 19 31.52 48.60 -16.10
N SER A 20 31.18 48.85 -17.36
CA SER A 20 31.09 50.01 -18.26
C SER A 20 30.47 49.46 -19.58
N LEU A 21 29.99 50.15 -20.61
CA LEU A 21 29.82 51.54 -21.04
C LEU A 21 28.91 51.44 -22.30
N LEU A 22 27.98 52.37 -22.52
CA LEU A 22 27.34 52.58 -23.83
C LEU A 22 27.83 53.89 -24.46
N LEU A 23 27.75 53.89 -25.79
CA LEU A 23 28.22 54.85 -26.79
C LEU A 23 27.94 56.35 -26.52
N LEU A 24 28.97 57.13 -26.86
CA LEU A 24 29.01 58.35 -27.70
C LEU A 24 27.90 59.41 -27.60
N ASP A 25 28.29 60.54 -27.00
CA ASP A 25 27.93 61.94 -27.30
C ASP A 25 28.44 62.38 -28.70
N PRO A 26 28.23 63.61 -29.24
CA PRO A 26 27.44 64.77 -28.75
C PRO A 26 26.71 65.63 -29.84
N SER A 27 26.07 66.72 -29.38
CA SER A 27 26.15 68.11 -29.97
C SER A 27 25.02 68.66 -30.90
N PRO A 28 24.87 70.00 -31.07
CA PRO A 28 23.74 70.74 -30.49
C PRO A 28 23.10 71.86 -31.38
N ALA A 29 22.04 72.49 -30.85
CA ALA A 29 21.67 73.92 -30.91
C ALA A 29 21.50 74.68 -32.25
N ALA A 30 20.29 75.27 -32.43
CA ALA A 30 19.98 76.70 -32.68
C ALA A 30 18.62 76.81 -33.42
N ALA A 31 17.51 77.21 -32.76
CA ALA A 31 17.08 78.56 -32.37
C ALA A 31 16.37 79.35 -33.51
N THR A 32 15.09 79.68 -33.30
CA THR A 32 14.40 80.93 -33.68
C THR A 32 12.99 80.93 -33.02
N THR A 33 12.75 81.75 -31.99
CA THR A 33 12.11 83.10 -31.97
C THR A 33 10.58 83.01 -31.72
N GLU A 34 10.15 83.23 -30.47
CA GLU A 34 9.18 84.27 -29.98
C GLU A 34 7.70 83.95 -30.32
N GLU A 35 6.67 84.18 -29.50
CA GLU A 35 6.44 85.03 -28.33
C GLU A 35 5.10 84.54 -27.68
N GLY A 36 4.92 84.66 -26.37
CA GLY A 36 3.59 84.55 -25.76
C GLY A 36 3.49 84.00 -24.34
N GLY A 37 3.44 84.90 -23.36
CA GLY A 37 2.64 84.72 -22.14
C GLY A 37 3.26 83.92 -20.99
N ALA A 38 3.96 84.62 -20.10
CA ALA A 38 4.44 84.10 -18.83
C ALA A 38 3.32 83.89 -17.78
N GLY A 39 3.54 82.86 -16.93
CA GLY A 39 3.07 82.80 -15.55
C GLY A 39 1.93 81.82 -15.27
N ALA A 40 2.02 80.81 -14.42
CA ALA A 40 3.13 80.20 -13.69
C ALA A 40 2.57 78.85 -13.18
N LEU A 41 3.05 77.72 -13.72
CA LEU A 41 2.79 76.40 -13.16
C LEU A 41 3.44 76.33 -11.79
N GLN A 42 2.63 76.37 -10.72
CA GLN A 42 3.10 76.14 -9.36
C GLN A 42 3.71 74.74 -9.28
N THR A 43 5.03 74.69 -9.26
CA THR A 43 5.80 73.48 -9.02
C THR A 43 5.62 73.08 -7.56
N ALA A 44 4.82 72.04 -7.32
CA ALA A 44 4.81 71.36 -6.04
C ALA A 44 6.20 70.77 -5.81
N ARG A 45 7.00 71.46 -4.97
CA ARG A 45 8.34 71.05 -4.56
C ARG A 45 8.30 69.66 -3.94
N ARG A 46 8.66 68.64 -4.72
CA ARG A 46 8.89 67.28 -4.26
C ARG A 46 10.13 67.26 -3.37
N HIS A 47 9.93 67.20 -2.05
CA HIS A 47 10.95 66.67 -1.15
C HIS A 47 10.95 65.14 -1.25
N ARG A 48 11.97 64.65 -1.98
CA ARG A 48 12.86 63.54 -1.65
C ARG A 48 12.26 62.33 -0.92
N PHE A 49 12.49 61.18 -1.55
CA PHE A 49 12.15 59.80 -1.18
C PHE A 49 10.76 59.33 -1.62
N TYR A 50 10.74 58.64 -2.76
CA TYR A 50 9.99 57.40 -2.82
C TYR A 50 10.50 56.54 -1.66
N ARG A 51 9.86 56.62 -0.49
CA ARG A 51 9.75 55.45 0.37
C ARG A 51 8.88 54.51 -0.46
N PRO A 52 9.42 53.42 -1.04
CA PRO A 52 8.52 52.46 -1.65
C PRO A 52 7.51 52.09 -0.57
N LEU A 53 6.23 52.11 -0.92
CA LEU A 53 5.11 51.67 -0.08
C LEU A 53 5.20 50.14 0.17
N VAL A 54 6.41 49.61 0.39
CA VAL A 54 6.71 48.19 0.60
C VAL A 54 5.88 47.65 1.75
N ASN A 55 5.58 48.50 2.72
CA ASN A 55 4.78 48.10 3.87
C ASN A 55 3.32 48.54 3.80
N GLN A 56 2.89 49.51 2.97
CA GLN A 56 1.45 49.85 2.96
C GLN A 56 0.64 48.80 2.20
N GLY A 57 1.11 48.33 1.05
CA GLY A 57 0.46 47.23 0.32
C GLY A 57 0.50 45.91 1.09
N ILE A 58 1.66 45.58 1.70
CA ILE A 58 1.82 44.38 2.54
C ILE A 58 1.03 44.51 3.86
N ASN A 59 0.96 45.69 4.48
CA ASN A 59 0.15 45.89 5.69
C ASN A 59 -1.34 45.94 5.38
N LEU A 60 -1.79 46.49 4.25
CA LEU A 60 -3.18 46.39 3.79
C LEU A 60 -3.55 44.95 3.45
N TRP A 61 -2.63 44.21 2.83
CA TRP A 61 -2.79 42.79 2.55
C TRP A 61 -2.84 41.98 3.86
N ARG A 62 -1.96 42.24 4.84
CA ARG A 62 -2.03 41.65 6.19
C ARG A 62 -3.28 42.09 6.97
N PHE A 63 -3.77 43.31 6.76
CA PHE A 63 -4.96 43.85 7.43
C PHE A 63 -6.26 43.31 6.83
N ARG A 64 -6.31 43.04 5.51
CA ARG A 64 -7.45 42.42 4.82
C ARG A 64 -7.42 40.89 4.85
N MET A 65 -6.27 40.25 4.66
CA MET A 65 -6.13 38.79 4.62
C MET A 65 -5.88 38.19 6.00
N GLY A 66 -5.26 38.94 6.92
CA GLY A 66 -4.95 38.47 8.27
C GLY A 66 -6.05 38.68 9.30
N ARG A 67 -7.15 39.37 8.93
CA ARG A 67 -8.34 39.50 9.76
C ARG A 67 -9.45 38.63 9.16
N LEU A 68 -9.71 37.49 9.79
CA LEU A 68 -11.05 36.91 9.76
C LEU A 68 -12.03 38.05 10.09
N HIS A 69 -12.84 38.48 9.12
CA HIS A 69 -13.70 39.67 9.21
C HIS A 69 -14.60 39.67 10.46
N LYS A 70 -14.95 38.47 10.95
CA LYS A 70 -15.52 38.19 12.26
C LYS A 70 -14.86 36.90 12.78
N GLY A 71 -14.08 37.01 13.85
CA GLY A 71 -13.48 35.84 14.51
C GLY A 71 -14.56 34.94 15.12
N TRP A 72 -14.22 33.67 15.31
CA TRP A 72 -15.08 32.72 16.01
C TRP A 72 -14.78 32.79 17.50
N ASN A 73 -15.78 32.55 18.36
CA ASN A 73 -15.61 32.56 19.81
C ASN A 73 -14.96 31.26 20.29
N THR A 74 -13.70 31.03 19.93
CA THR A 74 -13.00 29.77 20.23
C THR A 74 -12.81 29.52 21.73
N TRP A 75 -12.91 30.56 22.57
CA TRP A 75 -12.82 30.45 24.04
C TRP A 75 -14.05 29.81 24.69
N GLU A 76 -15.19 29.75 23.99
CA GLU A 76 -16.41 29.08 24.47
C GLU A 76 -16.31 27.55 24.34
N TYR A 77 -15.39 27.07 23.48
CA TYR A 77 -15.23 25.65 23.21
C TYR A 77 -14.05 25.08 24.00
N ARG A 78 -14.27 23.91 24.60
CA ARG A 78 -13.17 23.11 25.17
C ARG A 78 -12.21 22.69 24.05
N HIS A 79 -10.91 22.71 24.33
CA HIS A 79 -9.88 22.22 23.39
C HIS A 79 -9.93 20.70 23.23
N GLN A 80 -10.87 20.24 22.41
CA GLN A 80 -11.05 18.86 21.98
C GLN A 80 -11.21 18.83 20.47
N GLN A 81 -10.67 17.79 19.84
CA GLN A 81 -10.82 17.60 18.41
C GLN A 81 -12.27 17.18 18.13
N ALA A 82 -13.00 18.00 17.37
CA ALA A 82 -14.30 17.58 16.86
C ALA A 82 -14.11 16.50 15.79
N ASP A 83 -15.03 15.55 15.76
CA ASP A 83 -15.04 14.51 14.73
C ASP A 83 -15.23 15.15 13.34
N PRO A 84 -14.47 14.69 12.33
CA PRO A 84 -14.61 15.20 10.98
C PRO A 84 -15.99 14.85 10.41
N ARG A 85 -16.52 15.75 9.59
CA ARG A 85 -17.73 15.51 8.79
C ARG A 85 -17.37 15.64 7.30
N PRO A 86 -17.50 14.59 6.46
CA PRO A 86 -17.99 13.25 6.80
C PRO A 86 -17.02 12.43 7.67
N TYR A 87 -17.56 11.52 8.47
CA TYR A 87 -16.77 10.61 9.30
C TYR A 87 -16.11 9.54 8.41
N PRO A 88 -14.82 9.21 8.59
CA PRO A 88 -14.15 8.22 7.76
C PRO A 88 -14.66 6.80 8.02
N GLU A 89 -14.82 6.03 6.96
CA GLU A 89 -15.10 4.60 7.06
C GLU A 89 -13.88 3.82 7.57
N PRO A 90 -14.08 2.70 8.29
CA PRO A 90 -12.98 1.86 8.74
C PRO A 90 -12.22 1.23 7.56
N ALA A 91 -10.91 1.08 7.71
CA ALA A 91 -10.04 0.54 6.65
C ALA A 91 -10.24 -0.97 6.36
N VAL A 92 -10.97 -1.69 7.22
CA VAL A 92 -11.19 -3.14 7.07
C VAL A 92 -12.16 -3.39 5.90
N ASN A 93 -11.75 -4.25 4.97
CA ASN A 93 -12.58 -4.60 3.82
C ASN A 93 -13.68 -5.58 4.22
N ASN A 94 -14.90 -5.07 4.38
CA ASN A 94 -16.09 -5.85 4.74
C ASN A 94 -16.72 -6.59 3.55
N TYR A 95 -16.18 -6.44 2.34
CA TYR A 95 -16.70 -7.08 1.14
C TYR A 95 -16.03 -8.42 0.86
N TYR A 96 -16.77 -9.50 1.06
CA TYR A 96 -16.31 -10.88 0.81
C TYR A 96 -16.70 -11.43 -0.56
N GLY A 97 -17.11 -10.58 -1.51
CA GLY A 97 -17.74 -10.97 -2.79
C GLY A 97 -16.84 -11.72 -3.79
N ARG A 98 -17.06 -11.55 -5.11
CA ARG A 98 -16.12 -12.09 -6.13
C ARG A 98 -15.00 -11.10 -6.44
N SER A 99 -15.33 -9.81 -6.40
CA SER A 99 -14.46 -8.68 -6.74
C SER A 99 -13.76 -8.02 -5.54
N ARG A 100 -13.68 -8.67 -4.37
CA ARG A 100 -12.82 -8.15 -3.27
C ARG A 100 -11.43 -7.93 -3.80
N LEU A 101 -10.93 -6.75 -3.49
CA LEU A 101 -9.61 -6.29 -3.83
C LEU A 101 -8.69 -6.50 -2.64
N TRP A 102 -7.43 -6.82 -2.96
CA TRP A 102 -6.33 -6.72 -2.02
C TRP A 102 -5.97 -5.25 -1.83
N ASN A 103 -5.75 -4.83 -0.58
CA ASN A 103 -5.36 -3.46 -0.27
C ASN A 103 -3.83 -3.31 -0.44
N PRO A 104 -3.35 -2.46 -1.35
CA PRO A 104 -1.90 -2.26 -1.56
C PRO A 104 -1.23 -1.45 -0.45
N ILE A 105 -2.00 -0.78 0.41
CA ILE A 105 -1.45 0.07 1.47
C ILE A 105 -0.95 -0.80 2.62
N ALA A 106 0.37 -0.89 2.77
CA ALA A 106 1.00 -1.62 3.87
C ALA A 106 0.97 -0.82 5.17
N GLY A 107 0.31 -1.35 6.20
CA GLY A 107 0.26 -0.76 7.53
C GLY A 107 1.51 -1.09 8.37
N LYS A 108 1.79 -0.27 9.40
CA LYS A 108 2.89 -0.50 10.36
C LYS A 108 2.78 -1.85 11.07
N ILE A 109 1.56 -2.30 11.37
CA ILE A 109 1.30 -3.56 12.09
C ILE A 109 1.85 -4.75 11.31
N GLY A 110 1.68 -4.78 9.98
CA GLY A 110 2.20 -5.89 9.15
C GLY A 110 3.73 -6.01 9.23
N ILE A 111 4.45 -4.89 9.31
CA ILE A 111 5.91 -4.88 9.47
C ILE A 111 6.32 -5.39 10.86
N ILE A 112 5.57 -5.05 11.90
CA ILE A 112 5.82 -5.51 13.26
C ILE A 112 5.60 -7.03 13.36
N ASN A 113 4.46 -7.52 12.85
CA ASN A 113 4.13 -8.94 12.87
C ASN A 113 5.17 -9.77 12.09
N ARG A 114 5.57 -9.29 10.91
CA ARG A 114 6.63 -9.94 10.14
C ARG A 114 7.94 -10.02 10.92
N LYS A 115 8.33 -8.97 11.65
CA LYS A 115 9.55 -9.01 12.48
C LYS A 115 9.43 -9.94 13.68
N SER A 116 8.24 -10.06 14.28
CA SER A 116 8.02 -11.00 15.37
C SER A 116 8.05 -12.45 14.88
N GLU A 117 7.53 -12.72 13.69
CA GLU A 117 7.57 -14.05 13.06
C GLU A 117 8.98 -14.42 12.59
N ASP A 118 9.66 -13.48 11.93
CA ASP A 118 10.97 -13.70 11.32
C ASP A 118 12.09 -13.95 12.35
N PHE A 119 12.08 -13.23 13.49
CA PHE A 119 13.15 -13.29 14.49
C PHE A 119 12.71 -12.89 15.90
N GLY A 120 11.44 -13.02 16.28
CA GLY A 120 11.03 -12.84 17.68
C GLY A 120 11.11 -11.41 18.22
N TRP A 121 11.02 -10.38 17.38
CA TRP A 121 10.97 -8.99 17.83
C TRP A 121 9.77 -8.75 18.77
N PRO A 122 9.92 -8.03 19.90
CA PRO A 122 11.08 -7.27 20.35
C PRO A 122 12.01 -8.02 21.34
N HIS A 123 11.70 -9.28 21.65
CA HIS A 123 12.40 -10.03 22.70
C HIS A 123 13.82 -10.43 22.25
N GLU A 124 13.96 -10.81 20.98
CA GLU A 124 15.24 -11.20 20.40
C GLU A 124 15.89 -10.07 19.60
N ARG A 125 17.23 -10.14 19.48
CA ARG A 125 18.00 -9.17 18.69
C ARG A 125 17.84 -9.49 17.20
N PRO A 126 17.74 -8.47 16.34
CA PRO A 126 17.65 -8.70 14.90
C PRO A 126 18.93 -9.37 14.38
N PRO A 127 18.82 -10.39 13.53
CA PRO A 127 19.96 -10.99 12.86
C PRO A 127 20.70 -9.97 11.97
N PRO A 128 22.00 -10.18 11.67
CA PRO A 128 22.76 -9.28 10.83
C PRO A 128 22.16 -9.21 9.42
N THR A 129 22.32 -8.05 8.77
CA THR A 129 21.75 -7.79 7.43
C THR A 129 22.22 -8.79 6.38
N GLY A 130 23.46 -9.30 6.49
CA GLY A 130 23.98 -10.35 5.61
C GLY A 130 23.14 -11.63 5.69
N LEU A 131 22.93 -12.15 6.91
CA LEU A 131 22.11 -13.35 7.12
C LEU A 131 20.67 -13.14 6.62
N ARG A 132 20.07 -11.98 6.89
CA ARG A 132 18.69 -11.65 6.48
C ARG A 132 18.45 -11.59 4.97
N ARG A 133 19.51 -11.41 4.17
CA ARG A 133 19.43 -11.38 2.69
C ARG A 133 19.92 -12.68 2.05
N SER A 134 20.45 -13.58 2.85
CA SER A 134 21.04 -14.83 2.39
C SER A 134 20.00 -15.95 2.35
N SER A 135 20.36 -17.06 1.71
CA SER A 135 19.52 -18.27 1.67
C SER A 135 19.38 -18.96 3.02
N GLU A 136 20.31 -18.68 3.93
CA GLU A 136 20.37 -19.27 5.27
C GLU A 136 19.44 -18.54 6.25
N PHE A 137 18.77 -17.47 5.82
CA PHE A 137 17.73 -16.86 6.63
C PHE A 137 16.60 -17.84 6.87
N PHE A 138 16.16 -17.98 8.13
CA PHE A 138 15.30 -19.08 8.57
C PHE A 138 14.05 -19.29 7.69
N PRO A 139 13.25 -18.26 7.33
CA PRO A 139 12.13 -18.44 6.41
C PRO A 139 12.54 -19.04 5.04
N HIS A 140 13.58 -18.50 4.41
CA HIS A 140 14.05 -18.99 3.11
C HIS A 140 14.66 -20.39 3.18
N PHE A 141 15.37 -20.68 4.26
CA PHE A 141 15.92 -22.00 4.53
C PHE A 141 14.78 -23.00 4.70
N PHE A 142 13.80 -22.69 5.54
CA PHE A 142 12.69 -23.58 5.84
C PHE A 142 11.83 -23.84 4.60
N ASP A 143 11.48 -22.80 3.83
CA ASP A 143 10.71 -22.94 2.58
C ASP A 143 11.39 -23.85 1.55
N ARG A 144 12.74 -23.88 1.54
CA ARG A 144 13.52 -24.71 0.61
C ARG A 144 13.56 -26.18 1.01
N TYR A 145 13.80 -26.47 2.29
CA TYR A 145 14.00 -27.83 2.78
C TYR A 145 12.69 -28.50 3.23
N PHE A 146 11.73 -27.71 3.72
CA PHE A 146 10.44 -28.14 4.23
C PHE A 146 9.33 -27.34 3.55
N PRO A 147 9.06 -27.59 2.25
CA PRO A 147 8.04 -26.87 1.53
C PRO A 147 6.66 -27.17 2.12
N ASP A 148 5.99 -26.14 2.66
CA ASP A 148 4.61 -26.23 3.16
C ASP A 148 3.62 -25.96 2.03
N VAL A 149 3.39 -26.98 1.21
CA VAL A 149 2.62 -26.87 -0.03
C VAL A 149 1.56 -27.95 -0.10
N GLU A 150 0.30 -27.51 -0.09
CA GLU A 150 -0.85 -28.40 -0.20
C GLU A 150 -1.35 -28.53 -1.64
N VAL A 151 -1.07 -29.66 -2.29
CA VAL A 151 -1.68 -30.03 -3.57
C VAL A 151 -2.75 -31.09 -3.31
N ARG A 152 -4.01 -30.73 -3.53
CA ARG A 152 -5.16 -31.60 -3.26
C ARG A 152 -5.75 -32.11 -4.57
N LEU A 153 -5.92 -33.42 -4.70
CA LEU A 153 -6.58 -34.03 -5.85
C LEU A 153 -8.10 -33.90 -5.74
N VAL A 154 -8.77 -33.52 -6.81
CA VAL A 154 -10.22 -33.56 -6.92
C VAL A 154 -10.63 -34.99 -7.26
N LEU A 155 -11.13 -35.73 -6.27
CA LEU A 155 -11.45 -37.15 -6.41
C LEU A 155 -12.47 -37.41 -7.53
N ASP A 156 -13.47 -36.53 -7.68
CA ASP A 156 -14.48 -36.63 -8.74
C ASP A 156 -13.88 -36.74 -10.15
N SER A 157 -12.64 -36.27 -10.35
CA SER A 157 -11.97 -36.34 -11.66
C SER A 157 -11.42 -37.72 -12.00
N VAL A 158 -11.06 -38.53 -11.01
CA VAL A 158 -10.32 -39.80 -11.18
C VAL A 158 -11.05 -41.02 -10.62
N LEU A 159 -12.13 -40.79 -9.85
CA LEU A 159 -12.83 -41.85 -9.13
C LEU A 159 -13.74 -42.64 -10.09
N ASN A 160 -13.51 -43.94 -10.20
CA ASN A 160 -14.29 -44.91 -11.00
C ASN A 160 -14.39 -44.60 -12.51
N GLN A 161 -13.58 -43.66 -13.02
CA GLN A 161 -13.51 -43.30 -14.43
C GLN A 161 -12.04 -43.17 -14.84
N GLU A 162 -11.68 -43.76 -15.98
CA GLU A 162 -10.36 -43.55 -16.58
C GLU A 162 -10.29 -42.16 -17.20
N THR A 163 -9.36 -41.35 -16.70
CA THR A 163 -9.13 -39.99 -17.19
C THR A 163 -7.66 -39.78 -17.54
N THR A 164 -7.40 -39.07 -18.64
CA THR A 164 -6.08 -38.51 -18.94
C THR A 164 -5.90 -37.12 -18.36
N ARG A 165 -6.93 -36.56 -17.70
CA ARG A 165 -6.98 -35.16 -17.27
C ARG A 165 -7.40 -34.99 -15.80
N PRO A 166 -6.61 -35.49 -14.82
CA PRO A 166 -6.87 -35.24 -13.41
C PRO A 166 -6.88 -33.75 -13.07
N VAL A 167 -7.71 -33.39 -12.09
CA VAL A 167 -7.88 -32.01 -11.63
C VAL A 167 -7.33 -31.86 -10.21
N PHE A 168 -6.50 -30.85 -10.00
CA PHE A 168 -5.90 -30.52 -8.71
C PHE A 168 -6.32 -29.13 -8.22
N HIS A 169 -6.35 -28.97 -6.90
CA HIS A 169 -6.42 -27.71 -6.19
C HIS A 169 -5.06 -27.40 -5.57
N ILE A 170 -4.55 -26.21 -5.86
CA ILE A 170 -3.18 -25.79 -5.58
C ILE A 170 -3.21 -24.39 -4.94
N PRO A 171 -2.23 -24.00 -4.12
CA PRO A 171 -2.05 -22.61 -3.70
C PRO A 171 -1.91 -21.63 -4.87
N GLN A 172 -2.29 -20.37 -4.63
CA GLN A 172 -2.24 -19.32 -5.66
C GLN A 172 -0.82 -18.94 -6.07
N ASP A 173 0.16 -19.15 -5.20
CA ASP A 173 1.54 -18.74 -5.45
C ASP A 173 2.28 -19.71 -6.39
N MET A 174 1.85 -20.98 -6.46
CA MET A 174 2.57 -22.01 -7.21
C MET A 174 2.48 -21.84 -8.73
N SER A 175 3.63 -21.94 -9.42
CA SER A 175 3.69 -21.91 -10.88
C SER A 175 3.37 -23.27 -11.54
N LYS A 176 3.17 -23.28 -12.86
CA LYS A 176 2.97 -24.54 -13.61
C LYS A 176 4.19 -25.46 -13.52
N GLN A 177 5.39 -24.88 -13.55
CA GLN A 177 6.65 -25.62 -13.52
C GLN A 177 6.89 -26.24 -12.14
N GLU A 178 6.60 -25.49 -11.08
CA GLU A 178 6.66 -26.00 -9.70
C GLU A 178 5.70 -27.18 -9.50
N LEU A 179 4.48 -27.13 -10.08
CA LEU A 179 3.57 -28.27 -10.01
C LEU A 179 4.15 -29.52 -10.68
N VAL A 180 4.76 -29.38 -11.87
CA VAL A 180 5.41 -30.51 -12.55
C VAL A 180 6.51 -31.10 -11.66
N LEU A 181 7.37 -30.25 -11.11
CA LEU A 181 8.45 -30.68 -10.21
C LEU A 181 7.93 -31.34 -8.94
N TYR A 182 6.84 -30.81 -8.38
CA TYR A 182 6.18 -31.36 -7.20
C TYR A 182 5.63 -32.76 -7.47
N LEU A 183 4.88 -32.93 -8.56
CA LEU A 183 4.31 -34.23 -8.97
C LEU A 183 5.40 -35.24 -9.32
N LYS A 184 6.47 -34.80 -9.99
CA LYS A 184 7.63 -35.61 -10.32
C LYS A 184 8.39 -36.09 -9.08
N ASN A 185 8.81 -35.16 -8.21
CA ASN A 185 9.71 -35.50 -7.11
C ASN A 185 8.99 -36.18 -5.93
N MET A 186 7.74 -35.79 -5.63
CA MET A 186 7.02 -36.34 -4.48
C MET A 186 6.18 -37.57 -4.85
N TYR A 187 5.49 -37.53 -5.99
CA TYR A 187 4.53 -38.57 -6.40
C TYR A 187 5.01 -39.43 -7.57
N GLN A 188 6.21 -39.18 -8.11
CA GLN A 188 6.80 -39.94 -9.21
C GLN A 188 5.94 -39.95 -10.49
N ILE A 189 5.22 -38.84 -10.75
CA ILE A 189 4.39 -38.66 -11.95
C ILE A 189 5.19 -37.82 -12.96
N ASP A 190 5.80 -38.50 -13.94
CA ASP A 190 6.69 -37.88 -14.92
C ASP A 190 6.03 -37.63 -16.29
N ASN A 191 4.90 -38.27 -16.54
CA ASN A 191 4.17 -38.30 -17.82
C ASN A 191 3.20 -37.12 -18.01
N VAL A 192 3.61 -35.91 -17.60
CA VAL A 192 2.80 -34.70 -17.72
C VAL A 192 3.03 -34.03 -19.07
N VAL A 193 1.96 -33.92 -19.87
CA VAL A 193 1.98 -33.29 -21.21
C VAL A 193 1.85 -31.78 -21.11
N ARG A 194 0.79 -31.30 -20.44
CA ARG A 194 0.50 -29.88 -20.28
C ARG A 194 -0.41 -29.60 -19.10
N ILE A 195 -0.38 -28.36 -18.61
CA ILE A 195 -1.18 -27.92 -17.47
C ILE A 195 -2.00 -26.68 -17.83
N GLY A 196 -3.32 -26.81 -17.73
CA GLY A 196 -4.27 -25.71 -17.75
C GLY A 196 -4.49 -25.18 -16.34
N VAL A 197 -4.40 -23.86 -16.13
CA VAL A 197 -4.50 -23.24 -14.80
C VAL A 197 -5.56 -22.16 -14.78
N ARG A 198 -6.35 -22.11 -13.70
CA ARG A 198 -7.34 -21.06 -13.44
C ARG A 198 -7.33 -20.65 -11.98
N ASN A 199 -7.19 -19.36 -11.70
CA ASN A 199 -7.35 -18.81 -10.36
C ASN A 199 -8.84 -18.73 -10.01
N VAL A 200 -9.20 -19.26 -8.84
CA VAL A 200 -10.56 -19.30 -8.33
C VAL A 200 -10.57 -18.73 -6.93
N ARG A 201 -11.62 -17.97 -6.64
CA ARG A 201 -11.82 -17.44 -5.31
C ARG A 201 -12.33 -18.52 -4.36
N GLY A 202 -11.90 -18.48 -3.11
CA GLY A 202 -12.29 -19.40 -2.08
C GLY A 202 -13.81 -19.49 -1.95
N ARG A 203 -14.29 -20.70 -1.64
CA ARG A 203 -15.73 -20.93 -1.45
C ARG A 203 -16.21 -20.11 -0.26
N ARG A 204 -17.37 -19.49 -0.44
CA ARG A 204 -18.01 -18.64 0.57
C ARG A 204 -19.25 -19.34 1.07
N TYR A 205 -19.47 -19.26 2.37
CA TYR A 205 -20.65 -19.81 2.99
C TYR A 205 -21.06 -18.94 4.19
N LYS A 206 -22.28 -19.12 4.65
CA LYS A 206 -22.77 -18.53 5.90
C LYS A 206 -22.91 -19.66 6.91
N ASN A 207 -22.51 -19.41 8.14
CA ASN A 207 -22.85 -20.31 9.24
C ASN A 207 -24.30 -20.07 9.70
N GLU A 208 -24.73 -20.80 10.72
CA GLU A 208 -26.08 -20.78 11.29
C GLU A 208 -26.46 -19.39 11.82
N VAL A 209 -25.47 -18.66 12.37
CA VAL A 209 -25.62 -17.28 12.86
C VAL A 209 -25.71 -16.26 11.72
N GLY A 210 -25.40 -16.66 10.49
CA GLY A 210 -25.41 -15.79 9.30
C GLY A 210 -24.08 -15.06 9.05
N THR A 211 -23.04 -15.35 9.82
CA THR A 211 -21.67 -14.83 9.63
C THR A 211 -21.08 -15.38 8.33
N ILE A 212 -20.65 -14.46 7.45
CA ILE A 212 -20.03 -14.82 6.18
C ILE A 212 -18.60 -15.31 6.46
N LYS A 213 -18.34 -16.57 6.10
CA LYS A 213 -17.00 -17.16 6.12
C LYS A 213 -16.51 -17.39 4.69
N SER A 214 -15.21 -17.25 4.48
CA SER A 214 -14.56 -17.53 3.20
C SER A 214 -13.38 -18.46 3.42
N MET A 215 -13.34 -19.56 2.66
CA MET A 215 -12.16 -20.42 2.53
C MET A 215 -11.02 -19.66 1.83
N PRO A 216 -9.76 -20.11 1.97
CA PRO A 216 -8.65 -19.55 1.21
C PRO A 216 -8.90 -19.67 -0.29
N ASP A 217 -8.41 -18.68 -1.03
CA ASP A 217 -8.46 -18.72 -2.48
C ASP A 217 -7.48 -19.77 -3.01
N TYR A 218 -7.83 -20.41 -4.12
CA TYR A 218 -7.06 -21.54 -4.65
C TYR A 218 -6.98 -21.49 -6.18
N LYS A 219 -6.09 -22.30 -6.72
CA LYS A 219 -5.82 -22.42 -8.14
C LYS A 219 -6.27 -23.82 -8.58
N VAL A 220 -7.09 -23.88 -9.62
CA VAL A 220 -7.49 -25.14 -10.26
C VAL A 220 -6.49 -25.43 -11.37
N ALA A 221 -5.83 -26.59 -11.29
CA ALA A 221 -4.95 -27.08 -12.34
C ALA A 221 -5.54 -28.36 -12.95
N VAL A 222 -5.75 -28.33 -14.26
CA VAL A 222 -6.08 -29.51 -15.05
C VAL A 222 -4.78 -29.99 -15.67
N VAL A 223 -4.33 -31.17 -15.26
CA VAL A 223 -3.06 -31.77 -15.68
C VAL A 223 -3.37 -32.81 -16.72
N GLU A 224 -2.85 -32.66 -17.94
CA GLU A 224 -2.99 -33.68 -18.98
C GLU A 224 -1.80 -34.66 -18.89
N LEU A 225 -2.11 -35.95 -18.78
CA LEU A 225 -1.17 -37.05 -18.69
C LEU A 225 -1.13 -37.85 -20.00
N ASP A 226 0.00 -38.48 -20.30
CA ASP A 226 0.12 -39.35 -21.48
C ASP A 226 -0.72 -40.64 -21.35
N THR A 227 -0.71 -41.24 -20.15
CA THR A 227 -1.43 -42.48 -19.87
C THR A 227 -2.69 -42.19 -19.04
N PRO A 228 -3.82 -42.87 -19.32
CA PRO A 228 -5.03 -42.74 -18.51
C PRO A 228 -4.78 -43.24 -17.09
N VAL A 229 -5.37 -42.57 -16.11
CA VAL A 229 -5.31 -42.89 -14.68
C VAL A 229 -6.74 -43.02 -14.16
N SER A 230 -6.97 -44.03 -13.32
CA SER A 230 -8.22 -44.22 -12.58
C SER A 230 -7.92 -44.66 -11.16
N ILE A 231 -8.84 -44.34 -10.25
CA ILE A 231 -8.86 -44.87 -8.89
C ILE A 231 -10.13 -45.68 -8.74
N GLU A 232 -10.00 -46.98 -8.56
CA GLU A 232 -11.13 -47.88 -8.30
C GLU A 232 -11.49 -47.85 -6.82
N PHE A 233 -12.72 -47.48 -6.51
CA PHE A 233 -13.26 -47.65 -5.16
C PHE A 233 -13.93 -49.01 -5.04
N LYS A 234 -13.23 -49.96 -4.41
CA LYS A 234 -13.79 -51.29 -4.13
C LYS A 234 -14.93 -51.14 -3.14
N GLN A 235 -16.16 -51.39 -3.60
CA GLN A 235 -17.30 -51.57 -2.71
C GLN A 235 -17.06 -52.86 -1.91
N ILE A 236 -16.66 -52.73 -0.65
CA ILE A 236 -16.63 -53.86 0.27
C ILE A 236 -18.08 -54.21 0.57
N LYS A 237 -18.65 -55.13 -0.23
CA LYS A 237 -19.92 -55.80 0.09
C LYS A 237 -19.74 -56.49 1.44
N GLY A 238 -20.29 -55.91 2.50
CA GLY A 238 -20.14 -56.41 3.87
C GLY A 238 -20.29 -55.35 4.96
N THR A 239 -20.29 -54.06 4.62
CA THR A 239 -20.81 -52.99 5.50
C THR A 239 -22.25 -52.69 5.11
N GLU A 240 -23.12 -53.68 5.32
CA GLU A 240 -24.49 -53.32 5.67
C GLU A 240 -24.35 -52.55 6.98
N ASP A 241 -24.71 -51.26 6.97
CA ASP A 241 -24.95 -50.50 8.19
C ASP A 241 -25.81 -51.39 9.09
N THR A 242 -25.24 -51.88 10.20
CA THR A 242 -25.98 -52.58 11.23
C THR A 242 -27.17 -51.71 11.58
N PRO A 243 -28.44 -52.14 11.38
CA PRO A 243 -29.58 -51.36 11.81
C PRO A 243 -29.70 -51.52 13.34
N ASP A 244 -28.83 -50.83 14.09
CA ASP A 244 -28.83 -50.75 15.56
C ASP A 244 -30.05 -49.98 16.11
N ASN A 245 -31.11 -49.82 15.31
CA ASN A 245 -32.32 -49.12 15.68
C ASN A 245 -33.57 -49.94 15.36
N LYS A 246 -33.57 -51.22 15.75
CA LYS A 246 -34.82 -51.97 15.97
C LYS A 246 -35.13 -51.94 17.47
N PRO A 247 -36.32 -51.49 17.90
CA PRO A 247 -36.69 -51.53 19.31
C PRO A 247 -36.69 -53.00 19.77
N GLN A 248 -35.89 -53.30 20.80
CA GLN A 248 -35.96 -54.61 21.48
C GLN A 248 -37.38 -54.80 22.01
N ALA A 249 -38.05 -55.85 21.54
CA ALA A 249 -39.29 -56.30 22.14
C ALA A 249 -39.00 -56.67 23.60
N GLN A 250 -39.63 -55.96 24.54
CA GLN A 250 -39.65 -56.33 25.95
C GLN A 250 -40.32 -57.69 26.06
N ILE A 251 -39.57 -58.69 26.48
CA ILE A 251 -40.12 -59.99 26.87
C ILE A 251 -40.56 -59.85 28.32
N SER A 252 -41.85 -60.10 28.54
CA SER A 252 -42.57 -60.22 29.81
C SER A 252 -42.03 -61.32 30.71
#